data_AF-A0A963JJE7-F1
#
_entry.id   AF-A0A963JJE7-F1
#
_cell.length_a   1.000
_cell.length_b   1.000
_cell.length_c   1.000
_cell.angle_alpha   90.00
_cell.angle_beta   90.00
_cell.angle_gamma   90.00
#
_symmetry.space_group_name_H-M   'P 1'
#
loop_
_entity.id
_entity.type
_entity.pdbx_description
1 polymer ?
#
loop_
_entity_poly.entity_id
_entity_poly.type
_entity_poly.pdbx_seq_one_letter_code
_entity_poly.pdbx_strand_id
1 'polypeptide(L)' 'MHELPRTLKIATVWLLLATALFLAVQAFLAERQRPRVSTDGMGVIELRRAPDGHFHWPARLGGGEVDFLVDTGATRT' A
#
# COMPACT_ATOMS: atom_id res chain seq x y z
N MET A 1 13.88 -44.52 6.97
CA MET A 1 13.18 -43.23 6.99
C MET A 1 12.14 -43.26 5.88
N HIS A 2 10.86 -43.05 6.17
CA HIS A 2 9.84 -42.99 5.12
C HIS A 2 10.02 -41.71 4.31
N GLU A 3 10.33 -41.83 3.01
CA GLU A 3 10.39 -40.68 2.13
C GLU A 3 8.99 -40.13 1.85
N LEU A 4 8.88 -38.80 1.85
CA LEU A 4 7.65 -38.12 1.43
C LEU A 4 7.35 -38.40 -0.05
N PRO A 5 6.08 -38.62 -0.43
CA PRO A 5 5.68 -38.81 -1.83
C PRO A 5 6.15 -37.65 -2.71
N ARG A 6 6.62 -37.95 -3.92
CA ARG A 6 7.10 -36.95 -4.89
C ARG A 6 6.07 -35.85 -5.14
N THR A 7 4.79 -36.21 -5.23
CA THR A 7 3.69 -35.24 -5.41
C THR A 7 3.60 -34.26 -4.25
N LEU A 8 3.77 -34.72 -3.02
CA LEU A 8 3.73 -33.86 -1.84
C LEU A 8 4.93 -32.89 -1.84
N LYS A 9 6.13 -33.37 -2.18
CA LYS A 9 7.32 -32.51 -2.35
C LYS A 9 7.07 -31.41 -3.39
N ILE A 10 6.52 -31.78 -4.56
CA ILE A 10 6.22 -30.83 -5.64
C ILE A 10 5.15 -29.83 -5.20
N ALA A 11 4.07 -30.29 -4.57
CA ALA A 11 3.01 -29.43 -4.06
C ALA A 11 3.54 -28.43 -3.02
N THR A 12 4.40 -28.89 -2.10
CA THR A 12 5.02 -28.00 -1.10
C THR A 12 5.89 -26.94 -1.75
N VAL A 13 6.70 -27.29 -2.75
CA VAL A 13 7.53 -26.31 -3.47
C VAL A 13 6.66 -25.25 -4.15
N TRP A 14 5.62 -25.66 -4.88
CA TRP A 14 4.71 -24.71 -5.52
C TRP A 14 3.95 -23.84 -4.52
N LEU A 15 3.51 -24.41 -3.40
CA LEU A 15 2.85 -23.66 -2.33
C LEU A 15 3.78 -22.60 -1.75
N LEU A 16 5.05 -22.94 -1.49
CA LEU A 16 6.04 -21.99 -0.99
C LEU A 16 6.30 -20.86 -1.99
N LEU A 17 6.44 -21.18 -3.28
CA LEU A 17 6.64 -20.19 -4.33
C LEU A 17 5.43 -19.24 -4.45
N ALA A 18 4.22 -19.79 -4.47
CA ALA A 18 2.99 -19.00 -4.51
C ALA A 18 2.85 -18.11 -3.28
N THR A 19 3.16 -18.63 -2.08
CA THR A 19 3.11 -17.88 -0.83
C THR A 19 4.13 -16.74 -0.84
N ALA A 20 5.37 -16.98 -1.29
CA ALA A 20 6.40 -15.96 -1.39
C ALA A 20 5.98 -14.84 -2.36
N LEU A 21 5.44 -15.20 -3.53
CA LEU A 21 4.92 -14.23 -4.49
C LEU A 21 3.76 -13.41 -3.91
N PHE A 22 2.81 -14.08 -3.26
CA PHE A 22 1.67 -13.43 -2.62
C PHE A 22 2.12 -12.41 -1.57
N LEU A 23 3.04 -12.79 -0.68
CA LEU A 23 3.57 -11.88 0.34
C LEU A 23 4.34 -10.70 -0.27
N ALA A 24 5.10 -10.92 -1.35
CA ALA A 24 5.79 -9.84 -2.05
C ALA A 24 4.82 -8.81 -2.64
N VAL A 25 3.72 -9.27 -3.26
CA VAL A 25 2.66 -8.39 -3.77
C VAL A 25 1.98 -7.63 -2.63
N GLN A 26 1.63 -8.32 -1.54
CA GLN A 26 1.02 -7.69 -0.37
C GLN A 26 1.92 -6.61 0.25
N ALA A 27 3.23 -6.88 0.39
CA ALA A 27 4.19 -5.91 0.90
C ALA A 27 4.29 -4.67 -0.03
N PHE A 28 4.31 -4.89 -1.35
CA PHE A 28 4.31 -3.82 -2.33
C PHE A 28 3.05 -2.94 -2.26
N LEU A 29 1.88 -3.56 -2.12
CA LEU A 29 0.61 -2.84 -1.99
C LEU A 29 0.53 -2.08 -0.66
N ALA A 30 0.99 -2.70 0.45
CA ALA A 30 1.00 -2.06 1.76
C ALA A 30 1.86 -0.79 1.78
N GLU A 31 3.04 -0.82 1.14
CA GLU A 31 3.90 0.38 1.04
C GLU A 31 3.21 1.52 0.26
N ARG A 32 2.40 1.19 -0.75
CA ARG A 32 1.61 2.20 -1.50
C ARG A 32 0.45 2.76 -0.70
N GLN A 33 -0.09 2.00 0.25
CA GLN A 33 -1.23 2.41 1.09
C GLN A 33 -0.81 3.12 2.39
N ARG A 34 0.49 3.19 2.69
CA ARG A 34 0.96 3.87 3.93
C ARG A 34 0.52 5.33 3.93
N PRO A 35 -0.27 5.77 4.93
CA PRO A 35 -0.68 7.16 5.06
C PRO A 35 0.55 8.05 5.12
N ARG A 36 0.67 8.98 4.18
CA ARG A 36 1.78 9.96 4.11
C ARG A 36 1.47 11.26 4.86
N VAL A 37 0.47 11.19 5.74
CA VAL A 37 -0.03 12.31 6.53
C VAL A 37 0.35 12.07 7.98
N SER A 38 1.08 13.01 8.57
CA SER A 38 1.29 13.10 10.01
C SER A 38 0.71 14.40 10.53
N THR A 39 0.01 14.35 11.66
CA THR A 39 -0.52 15.54 12.34
C THR A 39 0.18 15.67 13.68
N ASP A 40 0.83 16.80 13.94
CA ASP A 40 1.57 17.02 15.19
C ASP A 40 0.68 17.44 16.38
N GLY A 41 -0.64 17.54 16.17
CA GLY A 41 -1.62 17.97 17.17
C GLY A 41 -1.60 19.48 17.48
N MET A 42 -0.66 20.24 16.90
CA MET A 42 -0.49 21.69 17.06
C MET A 42 -0.96 22.46 15.82
N GLY A 43 -1.67 21.79 14.91
CA GLY A 43 -2.23 22.39 13.69
C GLY A 43 -1.30 22.30 12.48
N VAL A 44 -0.15 21.62 12.58
CA VAL A 44 0.71 21.35 11.42
C VAL A 44 0.42 19.97 10.86
N ILE A 45 0.21 19.94 9.55
CA ILE A 45 0.02 18.73 8.77
C ILE A 45 1.28 18.56 7.91
N GLU A 46 1.99 17.46 8.12
CA GLU A 46 3.12 17.09 7.26
C GLU A 46 2.64 16.16 6.15
N LEU A 47 2.86 16.59 4.89
CA LEU A 47 2.60 15.78 3.69
C LEU A 47 3.93 15.47 3.00
N ARG A 48 4.20 14.18 2.79
CA ARG A 48 5.35 13.78 1.99
C ARG A 48 5.01 13.87 0.51
N ARG A 49 5.89 14.53 -0.26
CA ARG A 49 5.78 14.64 -1.71
C ARG A 49 5.74 13.23 -2.33
N ALA A 50 4.79 13.01 -3.22
CA ALA A 50 4.63 11.76 -3.95
C ALA A 50 5.64 11.64 -5.11
N PRO A 51 5.85 10.42 -5.65
CA PRO A 51 6.80 10.19 -6.75
C PRO A 51 6.50 10.97 -8.03
N ASP A 52 5.25 11.36 -8.24
CA ASP A 52 4.81 12.23 -9.35
C ASP A 52 5.17 13.70 -9.12
N GLY A 53 5.83 14.02 -8.02
CA GLY A 53 6.24 15.36 -7.65
C GLY A 53 5.15 16.18 -6.96
N HIS A 54 3.96 15.63 -6.70
CA HIS A 54 2.85 16.39 -6.14
C HIS A 54 2.56 16.02 -4.68
N PHE A 55 1.81 16.87 -3.99
CA PHE A 55 1.32 16.59 -2.65
C PHE A 55 -0.12 16.12 -2.75
N HIS A 56 -0.41 14.96 -2.19
CA HIS A 56 -1.75 14.39 -2.19
C HIS A 56 -2.28 14.26 -0.77
N TRP A 57 -3.59 14.37 -0.65
CA TRP A 57 -4.34 14.27 0.59
C TRP A 57 -5.37 13.14 0.47
N PRO A 58 -5.17 12.01 1.18
CA PRO A 58 -6.17 10.94 1.22
C PRO A 58 -7.38 11.39 2.06
N ALA A 59 -8.57 11.31 1.49
CA ALA A 59 -9.83 11.66 2.14
C ALA A 59 -10.90 10.60 1.91
N ARG A 60 -12.02 10.74 2.64
CA ARG A 60 -13.25 9.98 2.40
C ARG A 60 -14.38 10.93 2.02
N LEU A 61 -15.05 10.64 0.92
CA LEU A 61 -16.23 11.36 0.45
C LEU A 61 -17.35 10.37 0.15
N GLY A 62 -18.53 10.58 0.74
CA GLY A 62 -19.68 9.69 0.53
C GLY A 62 -19.42 8.22 0.85
N GLY A 63 -18.44 7.92 1.73
CA GLY A 63 -18.01 6.56 2.06
C GLY A 63 -16.95 5.95 1.14
N GLY A 64 -16.61 6.60 0.02
CA GLY A 64 -15.51 6.20 -0.86
C GLY A 64 -14.19 6.87 -0.49
N GLU A 65 -13.07 6.21 -0.77
CA GLU A 65 -11.73 6.79 -0.64
C GLU A 65 -11.38 7.60 -1.88
N VAL A 66 -10.89 8.82 -1.69
CA VAL A 66 -10.50 9.76 -2.74
C VAL A 66 -9.12 10.32 -2.41
N ASP A 67 -8.27 10.47 -3.42
CA ASP A 67 -6.93 11.06 -3.28
C ASP A 67 -6.93 12.47 -3.91
N PHE A 68 -6.78 13.51 -3.09
CA PHE A 68 -6.85 14.90 -3.52
C PHE A 68 -5.48 15.49 -3.79
N LEU A 69 -5.28 16.06 -4.97
CA LEU A 69 -4.12 16.92 -5.24
C LEU A 69 -4.25 18.23 -4.44
N VAL A 70 -3.20 18.60 -3.70
CA VAL A 70 -3.12 19.92 -3.04
C VAL A 70 -2.70 20.96 -4.07
N ASP A 71 -3.67 21.79 -4.49
CA ASP A 71 -3.47 22.86 -5.46
C ASP A 71 -3.78 24.22 -4.82
N THR A 72 -2.75 25.06 -4.63
CA THR A 72 -2.90 26.41 -4.07
C THR A 72 -3.39 27.44 -5.10
N GLY A 73 -3.43 27.08 -6.38
CA GLY A 73 -3.98 27.91 -7.46
C GLY A 73 -5.49 27.73 -7.66
N ALA A 74 -6.10 26.72 -7.02
CA ALA A 74 -7.53 26.44 -7.08
C ALA A 74 -8.23 26.77 -5.76
N THR A 75 -9.52 27.15 -5.82
CA THR A 75 -10.34 27.45 -4.63
C THR A 75 -11.49 26.47 -4.45
N ARG A 76 -11.61 25.46 -5.32
CA ARG A 76 -12.69 24.46 -5.29
C ARG A 76 -12.11 23.07 -5.57
N THR A 77 -12.78 22.07 -4.99
CA THR A 77 -12.51 20.63 -5.07
C THR A 77 -13.69 19.91 -5.69
#